data_AF-A0A8J3HWB5-F1
#
_entry.id   AF-A0A8J3HWB5-F1
#
_cell.length_a   1.000
_cell.length_b   1.000
_cell.length_c   1.000
_cell.angle_alpha   90.00
_cell.angle_beta   90.00
_cell.angle_gamma   90.00
#
_symmetry.space_group_name_H-M   'P 1'
#
loop_
_entity.id
_entity.type
_entity.pdbx_description
1 polymer ?
#
loop_
_entity_poly.entity_id
_entity_poly.type
_entity_poly.pdbx_seq_one_letter_code
_entity_poly.pdbx_strand_id
1 'polypeptide(L)'
;MDSRFDRVKDYGQRGWKAGLTELGGFRKFILRGNVVDLAVGVVIGAAFTAVVEGLVKDFLQPVIGLVLAAFGYQDNLKSAVWPNPIVNKAGFHGQFFSYGDFIGAIITFLLTALVLYFFVVRPITALQDRFTPKREPEEPITRECPYCISTIPLRATRCAYCTAQLPPAEENEAVAARS
;
A
#
# COMPACT_ATOMS: atom_id res chain seq x y z
N MET A 1 -8.77 -5.97 63.25
CA MET A 1 -7.62 -5.74 62.35
C MET A 1 -7.93 -5.97 60.87
N ASP A 2 -9.20 -6.14 60.46
CA ASP A 2 -9.54 -6.65 59.11
C ASP A 2 -9.60 -5.58 58.00
N SER A 3 -10.00 -4.34 58.33
CA SER A 3 -10.32 -3.30 57.34
C SER A 3 -9.15 -2.72 56.53
N ARG A 4 -7.90 -3.05 56.91
CA ARG A 4 -6.72 -2.62 56.15
C ARG A 4 -6.36 -3.63 55.06
N PHE A 5 -6.65 -4.91 55.26
CA PHE A 5 -6.31 -5.97 54.31
C PHE A 5 -7.29 -5.98 53.12
N ASP A 6 -8.58 -5.69 53.36
CA ASP A 6 -9.60 -5.58 52.30
C ASP A 6 -9.29 -4.48 51.29
N ARG A 7 -8.78 -3.33 51.75
CA ARG A 7 -8.39 -2.23 50.85
C ARG A 7 -7.26 -2.59 49.89
N VAL A 8 -6.37 -3.52 50.26
CA VAL A 8 -5.24 -3.92 49.39
C VAL A 8 -5.74 -4.79 48.22
N LYS A 9 -6.75 -5.63 48.44
CA LYS A 9 -7.38 -6.43 47.37
C LYS A 9 -8.08 -5.56 46.32
N ASP A 10 -8.68 -4.44 46.74
CA ASP A 10 -9.41 -3.54 45.84
C ASP A 10 -8.54 -2.70 44.91
N TYR A 11 -7.27 -2.43 45.26
CA TYR A 11 -6.34 -1.77 44.34
C TYR A 11 -5.90 -2.69 43.20
N GLY A 12 -5.68 -3.98 43.47
CA GLY A 12 -5.30 -4.96 42.44
C GLY A 12 -6.43 -5.28 41.46
N GLN A 13 -7.68 -5.43 41.94
CA GLN A 13 -8.83 -5.74 41.07
C GLN A 13 -9.25 -4.58 40.17
N ARG A 14 -9.11 -3.32 40.61
CA ARG A 14 -9.47 -2.15 39.78
C ARG A 14 -8.50 -1.93 38.62
N GLY A 15 -7.20 -2.15 38.83
CA GLY A 15 -6.19 -2.05 37.76
C GLY A 15 -6.40 -3.09 36.65
N TRP A 16 -6.75 -4.33 37.00
CA TRP A 16 -7.01 -5.39 36.02
C TRP A 16 -8.27 -5.12 35.19
N LYS A 17 -9.36 -4.64 35.81
CA LYS A 17 -10.61 -4.33 35.10
C LYS A 17 -10.46 -3.14 34.15
N ALA A 18 -9.67 -2.13 34.52
CA ALA A 18 -9.36 -1.00 33.64
C ALA A 18 -8.54 -1.41 32.42
N GLY A 19 -7.55 -2.31 32.57
CA GLY A 19 -6.80 -2.85 31.43
C GLY A 19 -7.66 -3.65 30.45
N LEU A 20 -8.61 -4.45 30.96
CA LEU A 20 -9.55 -5.21 30.13
C LEU A 20 -10.52 -4.34 29.33
N THR A 21 -10.93 -3.18 29.88
CA THR A 21 -11.81 -2.24 29.15
C THR A 21 -11.11 -1.58 27.96
N GLU A 22 -9.81 -1.26 28.09
CA GLU A 22 -9.01 -0.71 26.99
C GLU A 22 -8.78 -1.74 25.87
N LEU A 23 -8.48 -2.99 26.22
CA LEU A 23 -8.39 -4.12 25.27
C LEU A 23 -9.72 -4.37 24.55
N GLY A 24 -10.84 -4.21 25.27
CA GLY A 24 -12.18 -4.26 24.68
C GLY A 24 -12.45 -3.13 23.69
N GLY A 25 -11.98 -1.92 23.97
CA GLY A 25 -12.04 -0.76 23.06
C GLY A 25 -11.22 -0.96 21.79
N PHE A 26 -10.00 -1.49 21.94
CA PHE A 26 -9.11 -1.82 20.82
C PHE A 26 -9.69 -2.92 19.91
N ARG A 27 -10.27 -3.97 20.50
CA ARG A 27 -10.96 -5.01 19.73
C ARG A 27 -12.12 -4.45 18.92
N LYS A 28 -12.94 -3.56 19.49
CA LYS A 28 -14.05 -2.90 18.77
C LYS A 28 -13.56 -1.97 17.65
N PHE A 29 -12.36 -1.40 17.79
CA PHE A 29 -11.72 -0.60 16.75
C PHE A 29 -11.22 -1.44 15.57
N ILE A 30 -10.52 -2.55 15.85
CA ILE A 30 -10.05 -3.50 14.81
C ILE A 30 -11.23 -4.14 14.07
N LEU A 31 -12.30 -4.50 14.77
CA LEU A 31 -13.49 -5.12 14.16
C LEU A 31 -14.27 -4.19 13.22
N ARG A 32 -13.86 -2.92 13.06
CA ARG A 32 -14.44 -1.98 12.09
C ARG A 32 -14.10 -2.34 10.63
N GLY A 33 -13.33 -3.43 10.39
CA GLY A 33 -13.10 -4.07 9.08
C GLY A 33 -12.12 -3.30 8.19
N ASN A 34 -12.47 -2.07 7.84
CA ASN A 34 -11.70 -1.20 6.94
C ASN A 34 -10.24 -0.95 7.40
N VAL A 35 -10.00 -0.93 8.72
CA VAL A 35 -8.65 -0.70 9.27
C VAL A 35 -7.76 -1.93 9.12
N VAL A 36 -8.34 -3.14 9.21
CA VAL A 36 -7.60 -4.40 9.14
C VAL A 36 -7.15 -4.65 7.72
N ASP A 37 -8.04 -4.46 6.74
CA ASP A 37 -7.71 -4.69 5.33
C ASP A 37 -6.63 -3.72 4.85
N LEU A 38 -6.70 -2.44 5.28
CA LEU A 38 -5.65 -1.46 5.01
C LEU A 38 -4.33 -1.85 5.68
N ALA A 39 -4.35 -2.27 6.95
CA ALA A 39 -3.15 -2.67 7.67
C ALA A 39 -2.47 -3.90 7.04
N VAL A 40 -3.26 -4.90 6.66
CA VAL A 40 -2.77 -6.10 5.98
C VAL A 40 -2.15 -5.75 4.63
N GLY A 41 -2.79 -4.86 3.85
CA GLY A 41 -2.25 -4.38 2.58
C GLY A 41 -0.88 -3.73 2.70
N VAL A 42 -0.68 -2.86 3.72
CA VAL A 42 0.61 -2.20 3.97
C VAL A 42 1.69 -3.19 4.38
N VAL A 43 1.38 -4.14 5.27
CA VAL A 43 2.36 -5.14 5.75
C VAL A 43 2.79 -6.07 4.62
N ILE A 44 1.85 -6.55 3.81
CA ILE A 44 2.16 -7.41 2.65
C ILE A 44 2.96 -6.62 1.62
N GLY A 45 2.60 -5.36 1.35
CA GLY A 45 3.35 -4.49 0.43
C GLY A 45 4.80 -4.28 0.86
N ALA A 46 5.05 -4.06 2.16
CA ALA A 46 6.39 -3.91 2.71
C ALA A 46 7.21 -5.21 2.62
N ALA A 47 6.62 -6.34 2.99
CA ALA A 47 7.28 -7.65 2.91
C ALA A 47 7.64 -8.02 1.47
N PHE A 48 6.74 -7.75 0.52
CA PHE A 48 6.96 -8.04 -0.89
C PHE A 48 8.07 -7.16 -1.49
N THR A 49 8.09 -5.86 -1.15
CA THR A 49 9.17 -4.95 -1.56
C THR A 49 10.53 -5.46 -1.07
N ALA A 50 10.61 -5.95 0.18
CA ALA A 50 11.84 -6.50 0.73
C ALA A 50 12.35 -7.74 -0.04
N VAL A 51 11.45 -8.64 -0.46
CA VAL A 51 11.81 -9.82 -1.26
C VAL A 51 12.39 -9.42 -2.62
N VAL A 52 11.77 -8.44 -3.27
CA VAL A 52 12.19 -7.94 -4.58
C VAL A 52 13.53 -7.22 -4.48
N GLU A 53 13.70 -6.39 -3.45
CA GLU A 53 14.97 -5.74 -3.17
C GLU A 53 16.09 -6.74 -2.88
N GLY A 54 15.81 -7.79 -2.10
CA GLY A 54 16.77 -8.86 -1.83
C GLY A 54 17.21 -9.57 -3.11
N LEU A 55 16.25 -9.96 -3.96
CA LEU A 55 16.57 -10.57 -5.26
C LEU A 55 17.44 -9.67 -6.14
N VAL A 56 17.15 -8.36 -6.17
CA VAL A 56 17.90 -7.42 -6.99
C VAL A 56 19.30 -7.21 -6.42
N LYS A 57 19.42 -7.01 -5.11
CA LYS A 57 20.70 -6.80 -4.43
C LYS A 57 21.60 -8.03 -4.52
N ASP A 58 21.04 -9.21 -4.32
CA ASP A 58 21.83 -10.44 -4.21
C ASP A 58 22.12 -11.09 -5.56
N PHE A 59 21.27 -10.89 -6.57
CA PHE A 59 21.41 -11.55 -7.87
C PHE A 59 21.72 -10.59 -9.01
N LEU A 60 21.03 -9.45 -9.12
CA LEU A 60 21.19 -8.54 -10.27
C LEU A 60 22.41 -7.62 -10.12
N GLN A 61 22.63 -7.03 -8.94
CA GLN A 61 23.79 -6.18 -8.70
C GLN A 61 25.13 -6.88 -9.02
N PRO A 62 25.43 -8.11 -8.55
CA PRO A 62 26.68 -8.78 -8.88
C PRO A 62 26.81 -9.13 -10.37
N VAL A 63 25.69 -9.47 -11.04
CA VAL A 63 25.68 -9.75 -12.49
C VAL A 63 26.00 -8.48 -13.29
N ILE A 64 25.41 -7.34 -12.93
CA ILE A 64 25.70 -6.04 -13.56
C ILE A 64 27.17 -5.66 -13.32
N GLY A 65 27.68 -5.86 -12.10
CA GLY A 65 29.09 -5.61 -11.76
C GLY A 65 30.05 -6.43 -12.62
N LEU A 66 29.76 -7.71 -12.82
CA LEU A 66 30.55 -8.61 -13.67
C LEU A 66 30.50 -8.20 -15.15
N VAL A 67 29.31 -7.85 -15.65
CA VAL A 67 29.12 -7.43 -17.04
C VAL A 67 29.85 -6.11 -17.32
N LEU A 68 29.76 -5.12 -16.42
CA LEU A 68 30.50 -3.86 -16.53
C LEU A 68 32.03 -4.07 -16.45
N ALA A 69 32.49 -5.00 -15.61
CA ALA A 69 33.89 -5.39 -15.54
C ALA A 69 34.37 -6.08 -16.83
N ALA A 70 33.51 -6.87 -17.49
CA ALA A 70 33.81 -7.52 -18.77
C ALA A 70 33.86 -6.53 -19.95
N PHE A 71 33.11 -5.44 -19.89
CA PHE A 71 33.14 -4.37 -20.90
C PHE A 71 34.28 -3.36 -20.74
N GLY A 72 35.28 -3.64 -19.87
CA GLY A 72 36.52 -2.86 -19.81
C GLY A 72 36.45 -1.52 -19.07
N TYR A 73 35.39 -1.25 -18.31
CA TYR A 73 35.26 -0.05 -17.47
C TYR A 73 36.05 -0.16 -16.14
N GLN A 74 37.31 -0.58 -16.20
CA GLN A 74 38.17 -0.78 -15.02
C GLN A 74 38.69 0.53 -14.39
N ASP A 75 38.70 1.64 -15.14
CA ASP A 75 39.50 2.80 -14.73
C ASP A 75 38.68 4.01 -14.25
N ASN A 76 37.40 4.14 -14.66
CA ASN A 76 36.60 5.34 -14.36
C ASN A 76 35.37 5.10 -13.47
N LEU A 77 35.10 3.87 -13.03
CA LEU A 77 33.90 3.53 -12.24
C LEU A 77 34.20 2.79 -10.93
N LYS A 78 35.48 2.75 -10.49
CA LYS A 78 35.86 2.26 -9.15
C LYS A 78 35.33 3.15 -8.01
N SER A 79 34.89 4.37 -8.31
CA SER A 79 34.44 5.37 -7.33
C SER A 79 32.93 5.65 -7.35
N ALA A 80 32.18 5.03 -8.25
CA ALA A 80 30.84 5.54 -8.54
C ALA A 80 29.77 4.47 -8.72
N VAL A 81 29.92 3.22 -8.29
CA VAL A 81 28.73 2.33 -8.25
C VAL A 81 28.62 1.55 -6.94
N TRP A 82 29.56 1.73 -5.99
CA TRP A 82 29.52 0.93 -4.77
C TRP A 82 30.09 1.63 -3.53
N PRO A 83 29.31 1.73 -2.43
CA PRO A 83 29.85 1.77 -1.10
C PRO A 83 30.26 0.34 -0.71
N ASN A 84 31.40 -0.15 -1.23
CA ASN A 84 31.96 -1.43 -0.80
C ASN A 84 33.17 -1.17 0.13
N PRO A 85 33.15 -1.63 1.40
CA PRO A 85 34.25 -1.44 2.35
C PRO A 85 35.56 -2.17 1.96
N ILE A 86 35.57 -2.98 0.91
CA ILE A 86 36.74 -3.78 0.52
C ILE A 86 37.61 -3.10 -0.57
N VAL A 87 37.17 -1.97 -1.16
CA VAL A 87 37.94 -1.24 -2.19
C VAL A 87 38.52 0.10 -1.70
N ASN A 88 38.35 0.42 -0.42
CA ASN A 88 38.82 1.67 0.19
C ASN A 88 40.28 1.60 0.66
N LYS A 89 41.23 1.24 -0.21
CA LYS A 89 42.66 1.52 0.02
C LYS A 89 43.41 1.87 -1.28
N ALA A 90 42.90 2.84 -2.03
CA ALA A 90 43.74 3.61 -2.97
C ALA A 90 43.12 4.96 -3.32
N GLY A 91 43.67 6.06 -2.77
CA GLY A 91 43.49 7.45 -3.26
C GLY A 91 42.37 8.25 -2.58
N PHE A 92 42.63 9.01 -1.51
CA PHE A 92 43.08 10.42 -1.48
C PHE A 92 42.01 11.47 -1.86
N HIS A 93 41.61 12.26 -0.83
CA HIS A 93 40.93 13.57 -0.85
C HIS A 93 39.47 13.66 -1.30
N GLY A 94 38.56 13.60 -0.31
CA GLY A 94 37.40 14.49 -0.14
C GLY A 94 36.49 14.78 -1.36
N GLN A 95 35.32 14.14 -1.37
CA GLN A 95 34.13 14.46 -2.17
C GLN A 95 34.24 14.26 -3.69
N PHE A 96 33.98 13.02 -4.10
CA PHE A 96 33.60 12.70 -5.48
C PHE A 96 32.10 12.95 -5.67
N PHE A 97 31.72 13.79 -6.64
CA PHE A 97 30.34 13.88 -7.10
C PHE A 97 30.07 12.68 -8.01
N SER A 98 29.57 11.60 -7.43
CA SER A 98 29.43 10.29 -8.09
C SER A 98 28.27 10.28 -9.08
N TYR A 99 28.46 10.83 -10.28
CA TYR A 99 27.50 10.68 -11.38
C TYR A 99 27.22 9.19 -11.70
N GLY A 100 28.23 8.33 -11.51
CA GLY A 100 28.03 6.90 -11.65
C GLY A 100 27.07 6.32 -10.61
N ASP A 101 27.04 6.81 -9.36
CA ASP A 101 26.24 6.16 -8.30
C ASP A 101 24.77 6.39 -8.60
N PHE A 102 24.47 7.57 -9.14
CA PHE A 102 23.17 7.94 -9.65
C PHE A 102 22.75 7.11 -10.87
N ILE A 103 23.64 6.90 -11.85
CA ILE A 103 23.34 6.03 -13.01
C ILE A 103 23.15 4.58 -12.55
N GLY A 104 23.97 4.09 -11.62
CA GLY A 104 23.82 2.76 -11.02
C GLY A 104 22.49 2.61 -10.31
N ALA A 105 22.07 3.62 -9.54
CA ALA A 105 20.75 3.66 -8.91
C ALA A 105 19.61 3.65 -9.94
N ILE A 106 19.74 4.37 -11.05
CA ILE A 106 18.73 4.35 -12.14
C ILE A 106 18.67 2.97 -12.81
N ILE A 107 19.81 2.37 -13.15
CA ILE A 107 19.86 1.05 -13.80
C ILE A 107 19.24 -0.01 -12.88
N THR A 108 19.59 0.00 -11.60
CA THR A 108 19.01 -0.93 -10.62
C THR A 108 17.52 -0.71 -10.44
N PHE A 109 17.04 0.55 -10.39
CA PHE A 109 15.61 0.88 -10.34
C PHE A 109 14.84 0.42 -11.58
N LEU A 110 15.38 0.62 -12.79
CA LEU A 110 14.74 0.15 -14.02
C LEU A 110 14.66 -1.39 -14.07
N LEU A 111 15.70 -2.08 -13.59
CA LEU A 111 15.71 -3.53 -13.53
C LEU A 111 14.75 -4.08 -12.48
N THR A 112 14.65 -3.46 -11.30
CA THR A 112 13.66 -3.87 -10.28
C THR A 112 12.24 -3.68 -10.81
N ALA A 113 11.96 -2.55 -11.44
CA ALA A 113 10.66 -2.28 -12.06
C ALA A 113 10.31 -3.29 -13.15
N LEU A 114 11.30 -3.71 -13.97
CA LEU A 114 11.11 -4.71 -15.01
C LEU A 114 10.78 -6.09 -14.42
N VAL A 115 11.51 -6.51 -13.38
CA VAL A 115 11.24 -7.77 -12.66
C VAL A 115 9.86 -7.74 -12.01
N LEU A 116 9.50 -6.66 -11.32
CA LEU A 116 8.17 -6.46 -10.73
C LEU A 116 7.05 -6.56 -11.77
N TYR A 117 7.22 -5.86 -12.90
CA TYR A 117 6.24 -5.87 -13.97
C TYR A 117 6.04 -7.28 -14.54
N PHE A 118 7.14 -8.00 -14.82
CA PHE A 118 7.07 -9.31 -15.45
C PHE A 118 6.57 -10.42 -14.52
N PHE A 119 7.00 -10.43 -13.26
CA PHE A 119 6.67 -11.49 -12.29
C PHE A 119 5.43 -11.23 -11.44
N VAL A 120 4.95 -9.99 -11.36
CA VAL A 120 3.81 -9.62 -10.50
C VAL A 120 2.67 -9.07 -11.31
N VAL A 121 2.90 -7.96 -12.00
CA VAL A 121 1.84 -7.24 -12.72
C VAL A 121 1.29 -8.12 -13.83
N ARG A 122 2.14 -8.67 -14.69
CA ARG A 122 1.72 -9.51 -15.81
C ARG A 122 0.90 -10.75 -15.39
N PRO A 123 1.32 -11.59 -14.42
CA PRO A 123 0.50 -12.73 -14.01
C PRO A 123 -0.77 -12.30 -13.27
N ILE A 124 -0.74 -11.25 -12.47
CA ILE A 124 -1.96 -10.75 -11.80
C ILE A 124 -2.95 -10.24 -12.84
N THR A 125 -2.52 -9.44 -13.82
CA THR A 125 -3.39 -8.98 -14.92
C THR A 125 -3.93 -10.15 -15.73
N ALA A 126 -3.08 -11.14 -16.07
CA ALA A 126 -3.51 -12.32 -16.81
C ALA A 126 -4.49 -13.21 -16.02
N LEU A 127 -4.32 -13.31 -14.69
CA LEU A 127 -5.25 -14.03 -13.82
C LEU A 127 -6.55 -13.23 -13.62
N GLN A 128 -6.48 -11.91 -13.46
CA GLN A 128 -7.64 -11.03 -13.35
C GLN A 128 -8.51 -11.10 -14.61
N ASP A 129 -7.90 -11.09 -15.79
CA ASP A 129 -8.61 -11.24 -17.07
C ASP A 129 -9.30 -12.60 -17.20
N ARG A 130 -8.77 -13.64 -16.52
CA ARG A 130 -9.29 -15.01 -16.58
C ARG A 130 -10.32 -15.34 -15.51
N PHE A 131 -10.20 -14.77 -14.31
CA PHE A 131 -11.06 -15.06 -13.16
C PHE A 131 -12.15 -14.01 -12.91
N THR A 132 -12.03 -12.83 -13.50
CA THR A 132 -13.01 -11.75 -13.38
C THR A 132 -13.26 -11.17 -14.77
N PRO A 133 -14.36 -11.53 -15.47
CA PRO A 133 -14.77 -10.76 -16.64
C PRO A 133 -14.91 -9.31 -16.16
N LYS A 134 -14.08 -8.43 -16.74
CA LYS A 134 -13.97 -6.98 -16.48
C LYS A 134 -15.00 -6.50 -15.47
N ARG A 135 -14.60 -6.47 -14.19
CA ARG A 135 -15.36 -5.72 -13.18
C ARG A 135 -15.18 -4.26 -13.59
N GLU A 136 -16.05 -3.80 -14.49
CA GLU A 136 -16.27 -2.39 -14.78
C GLU A 136 -16.22 -1.69 -13.42
N PRO A 137 -15.42 -0.61 -13.24
CA PRO A 137 -15.45 0.16 -12.00
C PRO A 137 -16.92 0.32 -11.64
N GLU A 138 -17.31 -0.02 -10.39
CA GLU A 138 -18.71 -0.01 -9.96
C GLU A 138 -19.29 1.37 -10.26
N GLU A 139 -19.82 1.54 -11.47
CA GLU A 139 -20.61 2.71 -11.85
C GLU A 139 -21.71 2.72 -10.81
N PRO A 140 -21.94 3.86 -10.14
CA PRO A 140 -22.81 3.90 -8.98
C PRO A 140 -24.19 3.42 -9.41
N ILE A 141 -24.52 2.14 -9.14
CA ILE A 141 -25.79 1.52 -9.53
C ILE A 141 -27.00 2.20 -8.85
N THR A 142 -26.71 3.09 -7.91
CA THR A 142 -27.66 3.86 -7.13
C THR A 142 -27.40 5.37 -7.25
N ARG A 143 -28.49 6.14 -7.38
CA ARG A 143 -28.55 7.59 -7.25
C ARG A 143 -29.45 7.97 -6.08
N GLU A 144 -29.36 9.21 -5.62
CA GLU A 144 -30.30 9.76 -4.64
C GLU A 144 -31.55 10.33 -5.33
N CYS A 145 -32.71 10.12 -4.73
CA CYS A 145 -33.95 10.68 -5.22
C CYS A 145 -34.03 12.18 -4.87
N PRO A 146 -34.25 13.11 -5.84
CA PRO A 146 -34.26 14.56 -5.57
C PRO A 146 -35.40 15.03 -4.65
N TYR A 147 -36.48 14.25 -4.54
CA TYR A 147 -37.64 14.60 -3.71
C TYR A 147 -37.57 14.11 -2.26
N CYS A 148 -36.92 12.96 -2.02
CA CYS A 148 -36.99 12.28 -0.72
C CYS A 148 -35.64 11.78 -0.19
N ILE A 149 -34.54 12.01 -0.93
CA ILE A 149 -33.16 11.73 -0.50
C ILE A 149 -32.90 10.23 -0.22
N SER A 150 -33.84 9.36 -0.59
CA SER A 150 -33.64 7.91 -0.50
C SER A 150 -32.78 7.39 -1.64
N THR A 151 -31.95 6.38 -1.36
CA THR A 151 -31.12 5.68 -2.34
C THR A 151 -31.99 4.82 -3.26
N ILE A 152 -31.89 5.07 -4.57
CA ILE A 152 -32.69 4.43 -5.62
C ILE A 152 -31.80 3.96 -6.77
N PRO A 153 -32.18 2.93 -7.56
CA PRO A 153 -31.35 2.49 -8.67
C PRO A 153 -31.34 3.52 -9.82
N LEU A 154 -30.22 3.61 -10.57
CA LEU A 154 -30.03 4.59 -11.65
C LEU A 154 -31.16 4.59 -12.69
N ARG A 155 -31.69 3.40 -13.02
CA ARG A 155 -32.72 3.22 -14.05
C ARG A 155 -34.16 3.28 -13.51
N ALA A 156 -34.36 3.66 -12.25
CA ALA A 156 -35.71 3.80 -11.69
C ALA A 156 -36.47 4.94 -12.37
N THR A 157 -37.62 4.64 -12.98
CA THR A 157 -38.56 5.63 -13.52
C THR A 157 -39.49 6.20 -12.43
N ARG A 158 -39.66 5.48 -11.33
CA ARG A 158 -40.49 5.86 -10.18
C ARG A 158 -39.79 5.50 -8.87
N CYS A 159 -39.82 6.40 -7.89
CA CYS A 159 -39.18 6.18 -6.60
C CYS A 159 -39.97 5.17 -5.75
N ALA A 160 -39.29 4.18 -5.16
CA ALA A 160 -39.92 3.18 -4.29
C ALA A 160 -40.35 3.75 -2.92
N TYR A 161 -39.74 4.86 -2.47
CA TYR A 161 -39.98 5.44 -1.16
C TYR A 161 -41.08 6.50 -1.16
N CYS A 162 -41.02 7.46 -2.09
CA CYS A 162 -41.99 8.55 -2.19
C CYS A 162 -42.98 8.43 -3.35
N THR A 163 -42.85 7.41 -4.21
CA THR A 163 -43.72 7.16 -5.38
C THR A 163 -43.74 8.28 -6.44
N ALA A 164 -42.86 9.28 -6.33
CA ALA A 164 -42.69 10.34 -7.31
C ALA A 164 -42.11 9.80 -8.63
N GLN A 165 -42.52 10.40 -9.74
CA GLN A 165 -41.95 10.17 -11.06
C GLN A 165 -40.58 10.85 -11.12
N LEU A 166 -39.53 10.11 -11.50
CA LEU A 166 -38.16 10.62 -11.48
C LEU A 166 -37.77 11.20 -12.84
N PRO A 167 -37.08 12.36 -12.88
CA PRO A 167 -36.43 12.82 -14.11
C PRO A 167 -35.34 11.83 -14.59
N PRO A 168 -34.96 11.89 -15.87
CA PRO A 168 -33.84 11.09 -16.39
C PRO A 168 -32.54 11.33 -15.60
N ALA A 169 -31.64 10.35 -15.57
CA ALA A 169 -30.45 10.35 -14.70
C ALA A 169 -29.55 11.57 -14.87
N GLU A 170 -29.36 12.02 -16.12
CA GLU A 170 -28.53 13.16 -16.46
C GLU A 170 -29.07 14.49 -15.89
N GLU A 171 -30.38 14.64 -15.78
CA GLU A 171 -31.01 15.87 -15.28
C GLU A 171 -31.05 15.91 -13.74
N ASN A 172 -31.13 14.75 -13.08
CA ASN A 172 -31.16 14.68 -11.62
C ASN A 172 -29.85 15.12 -10.97
N GLU A 173 -28.70 14.86 -11.61
CA GLU A 173 -27.41 15.36 -11.13
C GLU A 173 -27.33 16.90 -11.22
N ALA A 174 -27.91 17.49 -12.27
CA ALA A 174 -27.98 18.94 -12.43
C ALA A 174 -28.92 19.63 -11.40
N VAL A 175 -29.98 18.93 -10.96
CA VAL A 175 -30.87 19.39 -9.88
C VAL A 175 -30.19 19.24 -8.52
N ALA A 176 -29.51 18.11 -8.26
CA ALA A 176 -28.77 17.87 -7.01
C ALA A 176 -27.59 18.84 -6.81
N ALA A 177 -26.96 19.32 -7.90
CA ALA A 177 -25.89 20.33 -7.83
C ALA A 177 -26.39 21.76 -7.53
N ARG A 178 -27.70 22.00 -7.58
CA ARG A 178 -28.33 23.33 -7.37
C ARG A 178 -29.10 23.45 -6.04
N SER A 179 -29.32 22.34 -5.34
CA SER A 179 -29.98 22.25 -4.03
C SER A 179 -28.95 22.29 -2.90
#